data_AF-A0A352WAB3-F1
#
_entry.id   AF-A0A352WAB3-F1
#
_cell.length_a   1.000
_cell.length_b   1.000
_cell.length_c   1.000
_cell.angle_alpha   90.00
_cell.angle_beta   90.00
_cell.angle_gamma   90.00
#
_symmetry.space_group_name_H-M   'P 1'
#
loop_
_entity.id
_entity.type
_entity.pdbx_description
1 polymer ?
#
loop_
_entity_poly.entity_id
_entity_poly.type
_entity_poly.pdbx_seq_one_letter_code
_entity_poly.pdbx_strand_id
1 'polypeptide(L)' 'FSGKRALVKLATAFQFMYPGVPFIYYGDEIGMEGGEDPDCRRCMEWRQSEWDLEL' A
#
# COMPACT_ATOMS: atom_id res chain seq x y z
N PHE A 1 0.28 5.32 7.86
CA PHE A 1 -0.47 4.06 7.73
C PHE A 1 -0.77 3.40 9.08
N SER A 2 0.09 3.61 10.10
CA SER A 2 -0.16 3.16 11.47
C SER A 2 -1.55 3.59 11.99
N GLY A 3 -2.46 2.62 12.15
CA GLY A 3 -3.81 2.81 12.71
C GLY A 3 -4.99 2.66 11.74
N LYS A 4 -4.78 2.55 10.42
CA LYS A 4 -5.88 2.46 9.42
C LYS A 4 -5.85 1.22 8.51
N ARG A 5 -5.13 0.16 8.89
CA ARG A 5 -4.96 -1.07 8.09
C ARG A 5 -6.29 -1.64 7.55
N ALA A 6 -7.33 -1.69 8.39
CA ALA A 6 -8.64 -2.21 7.96
C ALA A 6 -9.28 -1.39 6.83
N LEU A 7 -9.07 -0.07 6.81
CA LEU A 7 -9.58 0.80 5.74
C LEU A 7 -8.82 0.59 4.43
N VAL A 8 -7.50 0.40 4.50
CA VAL A 8 -6.67 0.07 3.34
C VAL A 8 -7.12 -1.26 2.74
N LYS A 9 -7.29 -2.30 3.57
CA LYS A 9 -7.82 -3.60 3.13
C LYS A 9 -9.17 -3.47 2.42
N LEU A 10 -10.09 -2.69 2.98
CA LEU A 10 -11.41 -2.47 2.37
C LEU A 10 -11.31 -1.69 1.05
N ALA A 11 -10.49 -0.64 0.99
CA ALA A 11 -10.28 0.14 -0.23
C ALA A 11 -9.63 -0.69 -1.34
N THR A 12 -8.60 -1.48 -1.01
CA THR A 12 -7.95 -2.41 -1.94
C THR A 12 -8.93 -3.49 -2.40
N ALA A 13 -9.69 -4.08 -1.47
CA ALA A 13 -10.71 -5.07 -1.84
C ALA A 13 -11.73 -4.47 -2.81
N PHE A 14 -12.21 -3.25 -2.54
CA PHE A 14 -13.09 -2.53 -3.45
C PHE A 14 -12.45 -2.28 -4.83
N GLN A 15 -11.20 -1.81 -4.87
CA GLN A 15 -10.45 -1.60 -6.11
C GLN A 15 -10.38 -2.86 -6.98
N PHE A 16 -10.16 -4.03 -6.37
CA PHE A 16 -10.08 -5.31 -7.07
C PHE A 16 -11.45 -5.93 -7.40
N MET A 17 -12.51 -5.52 -6.71
CA MET A 17 -13.88 -5.96 -6.99
C MET A 17 -14.60 -5.07 -8.01
N TYR A 18 -14.08 -3.88 -8.30
CA TYR A 18 -14.68 -2.96 -9.26
C TYR A 18 -14.28 -3.31 -10.71
N PRO A 19 -15.19 -3.25 -11.70
CA PRO A 19 -14.85 -3.54 -13.09
C PRO A 19 -13.80 -2.56 -13.65
N GLY A 20 -12.76 -3.11 -14.29
CA GLY A 20 -11.69 -2.31 -14.90
C GLY A 20 -10.34 -3.03 -14.84
N VAL A 21 -9.26 -2.26 -14.84
CA VAL A 21 -7.89 -2.75 -14.68
C VAL A 21 -7.34 -2.14 -13.38
N PRO A 22 -7.29 -2.89 -12.26
CA PRO A 22 -6.78 -2.37 -11.01
C PRO A 22 -5.27 -2.06 -11.11
N PHE A 23 -4.82 -1.05 -10.37
CA PHE A 23 -3.43 -0.60 -10.32
C PHE A 23 -2.96 -0.49 -8.87
N ILE A 24 -1.76 -0.95 -8.58
CA ILE A 24 -1.12 -0.82 -7.26
C ILE A 24 0.11 0.07 -7.41
N TYR A 25 0.28 1.03 -6.51
CA TYR A 25 1.49 1.84 -6.44
C TYR A 25 2.57 1.10 -5.64
N TYR A 26 3.81 1.11 -6.12
CA TYR A 26 4.88 0.28 -5.53
C TYR A 26 5.07 0.59 -4.05
N GLY A 27 5.20 -0.45 -3.23
CA GLY A 27 5.31 -0.33 -1.79
C GLY A 27 3.98 -0.38 -1.05
N ASP A 28 2.85 -0.10 -1.71
CA ASP A 28 1.53 -0.27 -1.07
C ASP A 28 1.30 -1.74 -0.68
N GLU A 29 1.83 -2.70 -1.44
CA GLU A 29 1.69 -4.14 -1.19
C GLU A 29 2.45 -4.64 0.05
N ILE A 30 3.41 -3.86 0.54
CA ILE A 30 4.22 -4.16 1.73
C ILE A 30 4.02 -3.13 2.85
N GLY A 31 3.05 -2.23 2.69
CA GLY A 31 2.68 -1.25 3.71
C GLY A 31 3.64 -0.07 3.84
N MET A 32 4.35 0.31 2.76
CA MET A 32 5.22 1.49 2.76
C MET A 32 4.43 2.76 3.11
N GLU A 33 5.00 3.58 3.99
CA GLU A 33 4.43 4.89 4.29
C GLU A 33 4.91 5.95 3.30
N GLY A 34 4.02 6.88 2.97
CA GLY A 34 4.33 8.08 2.20
C GLY A 34 3.29 9.18 2.45
N GLY A 35 3.68 10.43 2.18
CA GLY A 35 2.84 11.61 2.20
C GLY A 35 2.71 12.25 0.81
N GLU A 36 2.67 13.58 0.74
CA GLU A 36 2.68 14.33 -0.52
C GLU A 36 4.04 14.26 -1.22
N ASP A 37 4.12 14.68 -2.49
CA ASP A 37 5.39 14.84 -3.22
C ASP A 37 6.38 15.70 -2.40
N PRO A 38 7.62 15.23 -2.12
CA PRO A 38 8.32 14.06 -2.66
C PRO A 38 8.24 12.78 -1.84
N ASP A 39 7.56 12.81 -0.70
CA ASP A 39 7.50 11.71 0.25
C ASP A 39 6.77 10.47 -0.29
N CYS A 40 5.85 10.63 -1.24
CA CYS A 40 5.24 9.49 -1.96
C CYS A 40 6.22 8.72 -2.86
N ARG A 41 7.46 9.18 -3.04
CA ARG A 41 8.46 8.58 -3.93
C ARG A 41 9.69 8.05 -3.17
N ARG A 42 9.49 7.56 -1.94
CA ARG A 42 10.55 6.92 -1.14
C ARG A 42 11.16 5.72 -1.87
N CYS A 43 12.41 5.42 -1.54
CA CYS A 43 13.07 4.21 -2.03
C CYS A 43 12.29 2.96 -1.60
N MET A 44 12.21 1.97 -2.50
CA MET A 44 11.58 0.68 -2.22
C MET A 44 12.26 -0.03 -1.04
N GLU A 45 11.47 -0.59 -0.12
CA GLU A 45 11.97 -1.41 0.98
C GLU A 45 12.14 -2.86 0.52
N TRP A 46 13.37 -3.32 0.43
CA TRP A 46 13.70 -4.67 -0.06
C TRP A 46 13.97 -5.67 1.07
N ARG A 47 14.10 -5.21 2.32
CA ARG A 47 14.25 -6.08 3.48
C ARG A 47 12.88 -6.63 3.85
N GLN A 48 12.67 -7.91 3.54
CA GLN A 48 11.42 -8.61 3.85
C GLN A 48 11.06 -8.60 5.34
N SER A 49 12.03 -8.39 6.25
CA SER A 49 11.77 -8.24 7.69
C SER A 49 10.94 -7.01 8.03
N GLU A 50 10.95 -5.99 7.17
CA GLU A 50 10.24 -4.72 7.38
C GLU A 50 8.87 -4.69 6.69
N TRP A 51 8.52 -5.75 5.95
CA TRP A 51 7.26 -5.80 5.19
C TRP A 51 6.07 -6.07 6.11
N ASP A 52 4.98 -5.34 5.90
CA ASP A 52 3.71 -5.67 6.53
C ASP A 52 3.01 -6.80 5.76
N LEU A 53 3.34 -8.05 6.08
CA LEU A 53 2.74 -9.23 5.46
C LEU A 53 1.26 -9.43 5.80
N GLU A 54 0.78 -8.69 6.79
CA GLU A 54 -0.62 -8.70 7.23
C GLU A 54 -1.39 -7.50 6.68
N LEU A 55 -0.82 -6.74 5.73
CA LEU A 55 -1.54 -5.69 5.01
C LEU A 55 -2.58 -6.26 4.05
#